data_AF-A0A2D9GAB3-F1
#
_entry.id   AF-A0A2D9GAB3-F1
#
_cell.length_a   1.000
_cell.length_b   1.000
_cell.length_c   1.000
_cell.angle_alpha   90.00
_cell.angle_beta   90.00
_cell.angle_gamma   90.00
#
_symmetry.space_group_name_H-M   'P 1'
#
loop_
_entity.id
_entity.type
_entity.pdbx_description
1 polymer ?
#
loop_
_entity_poly.entity_id
_entity_poly.type
_entity_poly.pdbx_seq_one_letter_code
_entity_poly.pdbx_strand_id
1 'polypeptide(L)'
;MVKLQTVEFSTCLKPTEMIRELRQIVVNHGWKYERIDGVRTVDRFAIVLPITQLAKSLGIKITNGPYKGLEMLSWSHTPGSSGSLHFTSWCFPIKLKQEDFEN
;
A
#
# COMPACT_ATOMS: atom_id res chain seq x y z
N MET A 1 -0.29 4.35 -22.95
CA MET A 1 -0.51 4.48 -21.50
C MET A 1 0.01 3.20 -20.85
N VAL A 2 1.15 3.23 -20.17
CA VAL A 2 1.76 2.01 -19.60
C VAL A 2 0.89 1.54 -18.43
N LYS A 3 0.43 0.29 -18.48
CA LYS A 3 -0.39 -0.31 -17.40
C LYS A 3 0.52 -0.55 -16.21
N LEU A 4 0.38 0.28 -15.17
CA LEU A 4 1.07 0.08 -13.90
C LEU A 4 0.67 -1.28 -13.32
N GLN A 5 1.64 -2.10 -12.95
CA GLN A 5 1.36 -3.36 -12.28
C GLN A 5 1.05 -3.06 -10.83
N THR A 6 -0.16 -3.40 -10.41
CA THR A 6 -0.59 -3.24 -9.02
C THR A 6 -0.78 -4.61 -8.40
N VAL A 7 -0.14 -4.85 -7.26
CA VAL A 7 -0.27 -6.09 -6.48
C VAL A 7 -0.90 -5.75 -5.14
N GLU A 8 -1.98 -6.44 -4.79
CA GLU A 8 -2.73 -6.18 -3.57
C GLU A 8 -2.88 -7.46 -2.75
N PHE A 9 -2.68 -7.35 -1.45
CA PHE A 9 -2.83 -8.48 -0.53
C PHE A 9 -3.17 -8.02 0.88
N SER A 10 -3.73 -8.93 1.67
CA SER A 10 -4.02 -8.72 3.09
C SER A 10 -2.78 -8.99 3.95
N THR A 11 -2.71 -8.31 5.09
CA THR A 11 -1.57 -8.41 6.02
C THR A 11 -2.07 -8.43 7.46
N CYS A 12 -1.26 -8.95 8.37
CA CYS A 12 -1.55 -8.93 9.81
C CYS A 12 -1.06 -7.64 10.50
N LEU A 13 -0.25 -6.82 9.83
CA LEU A 13 0.33 -5.60 10.38
C LEU A 13 -0.58 -4.40 10.16
N LYS A 14 -0.55 -3.44 11.08
CA LYS A 14 -1.35 -2.22 10.92
C LYS A 14 -0.76 -1.35 9.80
N PRO A 15 -1.58 -0.60 9.03
CA PRO A 15 -1.10 0.31 7.99
C PRO A 15 -0.03 1.31 8.46
N THR A 16 -0.18 1.81 9.69
CA THR A 16 0.77 2.75 10.29
C THR A 16 2.13 2.11 10.51
N GLU A 17 2.17 0.83 10.91
CA GLU A 17 3.42 0.09 11.12
C GLU A 17 4.08 -0.18 9.78
N MET A 18 3.33 -0.69 8.79
CA MET A 18 3.91 -0.99 7.47
C MET A 18 4.46 0.25 6.78
N ILE A 19 3.74 1.36 6.80
CA ILE A 19 4.21 2.64 6.23
C ILE A 19 5.41 3.20 7.01
N ARG A 20 5.46 2.98 8.33
CA ARG A 20 6.62 3.37 9.15
C ARG A 20 7.85 2.55 8.76
N GLU A 21 7.74 1.23 8.68
CA GLU A 21 8.87 0.36 8.33
C GLU A 21 9.40 0.66 6.93
N LEU A 22 8.51 0.77 5.93
CA LEU A 22 8.95 1.10 4.58
C LEU A 22 9.64 2.48 4.54
N ARG A 23 9.10 3.47 5.26
CA ARG A 23 9.75 4.78 5.39
C ARG A 23 11.16 4.66 5.98
N GLN A 24 11.34 3.86 7.02
CA GLN A 24 12.67 3.65 7.63
C GLN A 24 13.63 3.03 6.60
N ILE A 25 13.21 2.03 5.85
CA ILE A 25 14.02 1.42 4.79
C ILE A 25 14.43 2.47 3.75
N VAL A 26 13.49 3.27 3.26
CA VAL A 26 13.75 4.34 2.28
C VAL A 26 14.76 5.35 2.82
N VAL A 27 14.58 5.83 4.06
CA VAL A 27 15.47 6.81 4.70
C VAL A 27 16.86 6.22 4.94
N ASN A 28 16.95 4.97 5.41
CA ASN A 28 18.22 4.28 5.67
C ASN A 28 19.08 4.11 4.41
N HIS A 29 18.43 3.96 3.25
CA HIS A 29 19.11 3.89 1.95
C HIS A 29 19.34 5.28 1.31
N GLY A 30 19.06 6.38 2.03
CA GLY A 30 19.24 7.75 1.54
C GLY A 30 18.25 8.16 0.44
N TRP A 31 17.16 7.41 0.26
CA TRP A 31 16.15 7.69 -0.75
C TRP A 31 15.17 8.76 -0.28
N LYS A 32 14.53 9.43 -1.24
CA LYS A 32 13.50 10.44 -0.97
C LYS A 32 12.13 9.85 -1.27
N TYR A 33 11.13 10.28 -0.51
CA TYR A 33 9.75 9.88 -0.70
C TYR A 33 8.80 11.07 -0.56
N GLU A 34 7.61 10.90 -1.12
CA GLU A 34 6.45 11.77 -0.96
C GLU A 34 5.38 10.99 -0.21
N ARG A 35 4.61 11.68 0.63
CA ARG A 35 3.48 11.07 1.33
C ARG A 35 2.25 11.16 0.45
N ILE A 36 1.58 10.04 0.25
CA ILE A 36 0.27 9.98 -0.40
C ILE A 36 -0.76 9.76 0.70
N ASP A 37 -1.59 10.76 0.98
CA ASP A 37 -2.78 10.56 1.80
C ASP A 37 -3.97 10.44 0.84
N GLY A 38 -4.68 9.31 0.93
CA GLY A 38 -5.77 8.98 0.02
C GLY A 38 -7.00 8.48 0.75
N VAL A 39 -8.09 8.34 0.00
CA VAL A 39 -9.32 7.72 0.48
C VAL A 39 -9.69 6.64 -0.53
N ARG A 40 -9.79 5.40 -0.05
CA ARG A 40 -10.12 4.26 -0.91
C ARG A 40 -11.47 3.69 -0.53
N THR A 41 -12.28 3.46 -1.56
CA THR A 41 -13.56 2.78 -1.46
C THR A 41 -13.34 1.30 -1.12
N VAL A 42 -13.94 0.82 -0.02
CA VAL A 42 -13.89 -0.59 0.41
C VAL A 42 -15.29 -1.09 0.67
N ASP A 43 -15.63 -2.26 0.14
CA ASP A 43 -16.96 -2.86 0.31
C ASP A 43 -17.06 -3.67 1.61
N ARG A 44 -18.15 -3.45 2.37
CA ARG A 44 -18.61 -4.36 3.43
C ARG A 44 -19.66 -5.30 2.86
N PHE A 45 -19.52 -6.59 3.07
CA PHE A 45 -20.66 -7.51 2.98
C PHE A 45 -21.31 -7.60 4.37
N ALA A 46 -22.45 -6.94 4.54
CA ALA A 46 -23.47 -7.45 5.46
C ALA A 46 -24.32 -8.44 4.66
N ILE A 47 -24.85 -9.48 5.31
CA ILE A 47 -25.52 -10.67 4.71
C ILE A 47 -26.56 -10.35 3.60
N VAL A 48 -27.00 -9.10 3.43
CA VAL A 48 -28.00 -8.69 2.43
C VAL A 48 -27.62 -7.47 1.54
N LEU A 49 -26.61 -6.63 1.85
CA LEU A 49 -26.29 -5.43 1.02
C LEU A 49 -24.81 -5.00 1.13
N PRO A 50 -24.11 -4.69 0.01
CA PRO A 50 -22.78 -4.08 0.05
C PRO A 50 -22.88 -2.64 0.54
N ILE A 51 -22.26 -2.32 1.68
CA ILE A 51 -22.10 -0.95 2.15
C ILE A 51 -20.70 -0.51 1.80
N THR A 52 -20.60 0.27 0.74
CA THR A 52 -19.36 0.89 0.28
C THR A 52 -18.93 2.00 1.25
N GLN A 53 -17.83 1.80 1.97
CA GLN A 53 -17.27 2.80 2.89
C GLN A 53 -15.89 3.28 2.43
N LEU A 54 -15.66 4.56 2.63
CA LEU A 54 -14.37 5.20 2.38
C LEU A 54 -13.39 4.85 3.52
N ALA A 55 -12.42 3.99 3.25
CA ALA A 55 -11.30 3.73 4.15
C ALA A 55 -10.18 4.75 3.91
N LYS A 56 -9.69 5.38 4.97
CA LYS A 56 -8.52 6.25 4.89
C LYS A 56 -7.30 5.40 4.55
N SER A 57 -6.64 5.70 3.43
CA SER A 57 -5.40 5.07 3.03
C SER A 57 -4.21 5.95 3.37
N LEU A 58 -3.14 5.29 3.84
CA LEU A 58 -1.85 5.89 4.11
C LEU A 58 -0.89 5.37 3.05
N GLY A 59 -0.13 6.25 2.43
CA GLY A 59 0.80 5.84 1.39
C GLY A 59 2.09 6.62 1.37
N ILE A 60 3.07 6.01 0.73
CA ILE A 60 4.32 6.65 0.37
C ILE A 60 4.69 6.31 -1.06
N LYS A 61 5.25 7.30 -1.76
CA LYS A 61 5.80 7.18 -3.09
C LYS A 61 7.29 7.47 -3.06
N ILE A 62 8.11 6.58 -3.58
CA ILE A 62 9.54 6.83 -3.69
C ILE A 62 9.78 7.80 -4.85
N THR A 63 10.41 8.95 -4.58
CA THR A 63 10.66 9.99 -5.59
C THR A 63 12.10 9.97 -6.12
N ASN A 64 13.01 9.31 -5.40
CA ASN A 64 14.42 9.18 -5.77
C ASN A 64 14.99 7.82 -5.34
N GLY A 65 15.92 7.27 -6.13
CA GLY A 65 16.52 5.94 -5.92
C GLY A 65 16.20 4.94 -7.03
N PRO A 66 16.68 3.69 -6.93
CA PRO A 66 16.47 2.65 -7.94
C PRO A 66 14.99 2.31 -8.15
N TYR A 67 14.16 2.46 -7.12
CA TYR A 67 12.72 2.21 -7.16
C TYR A 67 11.88 3.48 -7.32
N LYS A 68 12.42 4.51 -7.99
CA LYS A 68 11.69 5.76 -8.23
C LYS A 68 10.34 5.49 -8.92
N GLY A 69 9.28 5.99 -8.30
CA GLY A 69 7.89 5.84 -8.73
C GLY A 69 7.16 4.65 -8.09
N LEU A 70 7.84 3.83 -7.26
CA LEU A 70 7.20 2.80 -6.46
C LEU A 70 6.25 3.46 -5.46
N GLU A 71 5.00 3.04 -5.47
CA GLU A 71 3.98 3.53 -4.56
C GLU A 71 3.47 2.37 -3.71
N MET A 72 3.45 2.57 -2.39
CA MET A 72 2.80 1.67 -1.46
C MET A 72 1.65 2.42 -0.79
N LEU A 73 0.47 1.83 -0.82
CA LEU A 73 -0.71 2.28 -0.10
C LEU A 73 -1.15 1.19 0.86
N SER A 74 -1.53 1.59 2.07
CA SER A 74 -2.09 0.68 3.06
C SER A 74 -3.31 1.27 3.74
N TRP A 75 -4.28 0.41 4.02
CA TRP A 75 -5.52 0.78 4.68
C TRP A 75 -6.01 -0.35 5.58
N SER A 76 -6.90 0.00 6.50
CA SER A 76 -7.61 -0.98 7.31
C SER A 76 -9.09 -0.91 7.01
N HIS A 77 -9.73 -2.05 7.06
CA HIS A 77 -11.18 -2.15 6.99
C HIS A 77 -11.68 -3.15 8.02
N THR A 78 -12.66 -2.75 8.82
CA THR A 78 -13.32 -3.64 9.79
C THR A 78 -14.63 -4.12 9.17
N PRO A 79 -14.75 -5.38 8.71
CA PRO A 79 -16.03 -5.94 8.28
C PRO A 79 -16.87 -6.32 9.52
N GLY A 80 -17.94 -5.57 9.80
CA GLY A 80 -18.83 -5.86 10.93
C GLY A 80 -18.16 -5.66 12.30
N SER A 81 -18.37 -6.59 13.23
CA SER A 81 -17.87 -6.56 14.63
C SER A 81 -16.59 -7.37 14.87
N SER A 82 -16.02 -8.01 13.83
CA SER A 82 -15.01 -9.08 13.98
C SER A 82 -13.55 -8.62 13.89
N GLY A 83 -13.26 -7.33 14.11
CA GLY A 83 -11.89 -6.79 14.08
C GLY A 83 -11.46 -6.24 12.71
N SER A 84 -10.29 -5.60 12.69
CA SER A 84 -9.77 -4.89 11.50
C SER A 84 -8.94 -5.81 10.61
N LEU A 85 -9.30 -5.88 9.33
CA LEU A 85 -8.45 -6.44 8.28
C LEU A 85 -7.55 -5.35 7.72
N HIS A 86 -6.28 -5.66 7.53
CA HIS A 86 -5.29 -4.74 6.99
C HIS A 86 -4.90 -5.17 5.58
N PHE A 87 -4.73 -4.19 4.70
CA PHE A 87 -4.40 -4.43 3.31
C PHE A 87 -3.26 -3.52 2.87
N THR A 88 -2.53 -3.97 1.86
CA THR A 88 -1.53 -3.18 1.16
C THR A 88 -1.69 -3.33 -0.34
N SER A 89 -1.39 -2.26 -1.06
CA SER A 89 -1.37 -2.17 -2.51
C SER A 89 -0.04 -1.58 -2.94
N TRP A 90 0.63 -2.28 -3.84
CA TRP A 90 1.93 -1.92 -4.36
C TRP A 90 1.81 -1.65 -5.85
N CYS A 91 2.11 -0.44 -6.26
CA CYS A 91 2.07 0.00 -7.64
C CYS A 91 3.50 0.19 -8.16
N PHE A 92 3.88 -0.62 -9.13
CA PHE A 92 5.23 -0.67 -9.68
C PHE A 92 5.30 0.15 -10.99
N PRO A 93 6.20 1.15 -11.06
CA PRO A 93 6.40 1.99 -12.25
C PRO A 93 7.28 1.33 -13.32
N ILE A 94 8.05 0.31 -12.95
CA ILE A 94 9.06 -0.36 -13.77
C ILE A 94 8.83 -1.87 -13.78
N LYS A 95 9.31 -2.53 -14.83
CA LYS A 95 9.49 -3.99 -14.80
C LYS A 95 10.65 -4.28 -13.85
N LEU A 96 10.32 -4.89 -12.71
CA LEU A 96 11.29 -5.43 -11.78
C LEU A 96 11.97 -6.65 -12.42
N LYS A 97 13.30 -6.70 -12.46
CA LYS A 97 14.03 -7.92 -12.83
C LYS A 97 14.32 -8.71 -11.57
N GLN A 98 14.29 -10.04 -11.66
CA GLN A 98 14.60 -10.92 -10.52
C GLN A 98 16.04 -10.69 -10.00
N GLU A 99 16.97 -10.39 -10.91
CA GLU A 99 18.37 -10.03 -10.63
C GLU A 99 18.53 -8.82 -9.70
N ASP A 100 17.54 -7.94 -9.60
CA ASP A 100 17.59 -6.77 -8.73
C ASP A 100 17.37 -7.12 -7.24
N PHE A 101 16.89 -8.33 -6.92
CA PHE A 101 16.52 -8.76 -5.57
C PHE A 101 17.40 -9.88 -4.99
N GLU A 102 18.10 -10.65 -5.82
CA GLU A 102 18.85 -11.86 -5.42
C GLU A 102 20.39 -11.66 -5.37
N ASN A 103 20.87 -10.47 -4.97
CA ASN A 103 22.31 -10.26 -4.70
C ASN A 103 22.66 -10.47 -3.22
#